data_AF-A0A9P6LWM9-F1
#
_entry.id   AF-A0A9P6LWM9-F1
#
_cell.length_a   1.000
_cell.length_b   1.000
_cell.length_c   1.000
_cell.angle_alpha   90.00
_cell.angle_beta   90.00
_cell.angle_gamma   90.00
#
_symmetry.space_group_name_H-M   'P 1'
#
loop_
_entity.id
_entity.type
_entity.pdbx_description
1 polymer ?
#
loop_
_entity_poly.entity_id
_entity_poly.type
_entity_poly.pdbx_seq_one_letter_code
_entity_poly.pdbx_strand_id
1 'polypeptide(L)'
;MADDKQKHLVFAILEFLQTSLKNGTIKQDDAEGIEVAIQCIGEAFDVDLNDPTQAQTFSTKPATLMSIFEVFVNAQKKLGNKNAAARSIPATSIPKIEPTEEEKKKAEELKVAGNRKVSDKEYAEAVLLYGEAIALNPSNAVYYANRAAAYSQMSDHQNAIKDSLKAAEVDPAYSKAYSRLGHAYFSVG
;
A
#
# COMPACT_ATOMS: atom_id res chain seq x y z
N MET A 1 -19.64 -14.59 -13.38
CA MET A 1 -19.68 -15.24 -12.05
C MET A 1 -18.27 -15.33 -11.51
N ALA A 2 -18.11 -15.16 -10.21
CA ALA A 2 -16.82 -15.37 -9.55
C ALA A 2 -16.44 -16.86 -9.59
N ASP A 3 -15.16 -17.16 -9.72
CA ASP A 3 -14.65 -18.53 -9.62
C ASP A 3 -14.58 -18.98 -8.14
N ASP A 4 -14.44 -20.30 -7.91
CA ASP A 4 -14.42 -20.86 -6.55
C ASP A 4 -13.33 -20.23 -5.68
N LYS A 5 -12.14 -19.91 -6.21
CA LYS A 5 -11.04 -19.31 -5.42
C LYS A 5 -11.38 -17.88 -5.01
N GLN A 6 -12.05 -17.14 -5.90
CA GLN A 6 -12.59 -15.82 -5.58
C GLN A 6 -13.68 -15.93 -4.51
N LYS A 7 -14.59 -16.90 -4.61
CA LYS A 7 -15.62 -17.15 -3.58
C LYS A 7 -15.04 -17.53 -2.22
N HIS A 8 -14.01 -18.39 -2.16
CA HIS A 8 -13.28 -18.70 -0.93
C HIS A 8 -12.67 -17.45 -0.27
N LEU A 9 -11.99 -16.60 -1.07
CA LEU A 9 -11.38 -15.37 -0.55
C LEU A 9 -12.46 -14.39 -0.04
N VAL A 10 -13.55 -14.22 -0.78
CA VAL A 10 -14.67 -13.37 -0.36
C VAL A 10 -15.31 -13.88 0.92
N PHE A 11 -15.60 -15.18 1.02
CA PHE A 11 -16.14 -15.78 2.25
C PHE A 11 -15.25 -15.49 3.46
N ALA A 12 -13.93 -15.63 3.32
CA ALA A 12 -12.97 -15.32 4.37
C ALA A 12 -12.91 -13.82 4.74
N ILE A 13 -13.13 -12.91 3.79
CA ILE A 13 -13.26 -11.46 4.03
C ILE A 13 -14.56 -11.15 4.78
N LEU A 14 -15.67 -11.75 4.38
CA LEU A 14 -16.97 -11.57 5.03
C LEU A 14 -16.96 -12.11 6.46
N GLU A 15 -16.38 -13.30 6.71
CA GLU A 15 -16.18 -13.85 8.07
C GLU A 15 -15.31 -12.93 8.93
N PHE A 16 -14.27 -12.32 8.36
CA PHE A 16 -13.44 -11.33 9.05
C PHE A 16 -14.25 -10.10 9.45
N LEU A 17 -14.95 -9.45 8.52
CA LEU A 17 -15.76 -8.26 8.81
C LEU A 17 -16.83 -8.54 9.88
N GLN A 18 -17.53 -9.68 9.79
CA GLN A 18 -18.54 -10.07 10.77
C GLN A 18 -17.92 -10.36 12.16
N THR A 19 -16.68 -10.86 12.21
CA THR A 19 -15.93 -11.05 13.47
C THR A 19 -15.47 -9.71 14.05
N SER A 20 -15.03 -8.78 13.21
CA SER A 20 -14.59 -7.43 13.59
C SER A 20 -15.71 -6.55 14.15
N LEU A 21 -16.95 -6.77 13.72
CA LEU A 21 -18.15 -6.22 14.37
C LEU A 21 -18.36 -6.81 15.77
N LYS A 22 -18.33 -8.15 15.89
CA LYS A 22 -18.61 -8.88 17.15
C LYS A 22 -17.57 -8.64 18.24
N ASN A 23 -16.30 -8.39 17.88
CA ASN A 23 -15.21 -8.23 18.84
C ASN A 23 -14.86 -6.76 19.16
N GLY A 24 -15.59 -5.78 18.60
CA GLY A 24 -15.37 -4.36 18.85
C GLY A 24 -14.08 -3.79 18.24
N THR A 25 -13.50 -4.42 17.22
CA THR A 25 -12.37 -3.85 16.45
C THR A 25 -12.81 -2.61 15.67
N ILE A 26 -14.08 -2.54 15.30
CA ILE A 26 -14.72 -1.46 14.54
C ILE A 26 -15.52 -0.59 15.51
N LYS A 27 -15.55 0.74 15.28
CA LYS A 27 -16.35 1.66 16.10
C LYS A 27 -17.83 1.39 15.88
N GLN A 28 -18.64 1.63 16.90
CA GLN A 28 -20.09 1.45 16.80
C GLN A 28 -20.72 2.34 15.72
N ASP A 29 -20.23 3.57 15.55
CA ASP A 29 -20.67 4.51 14.51
C ASP A 29 -20.42 3.99 13.06
N ASP A 30 -19.43 3.11 12.89
CA ASP A 30 -19.07 2.53 11.59
C ASP A 30 -19.79 1.17 11.34
N ALA A 31 -20.51 0.63 12.34
CA ALA A 31 -21.03 -0.74 12.31
C ALA A 31 -22.06 -0.97 11.18
N GLU A 32 -23.04 -0.07 11.04
CA GLU A 32 -24.07 -0.14 9.99
C GLU A 32 -23.45 -0.14 8.58
N GLY A 33 -22.41 0.68 8.35
CA GLY A 33 -21.70 0.74 7.07
C GLY A 33 -20.97 -0.55 6.73
N ILE A 34 -20.49 -1.29 7.74
CA ILE A 34 -19.82 -2.58 7.56
C ILE A 34 -20.84 -3.71 7.35
N GLU A 35 -22.01 -3.66 7.98
CA GLU A 35 -23.11 -4.59 7.68
C GLU A 35 -23.61 -4.44 6.23
N VAL A 36 -23.77 -3.19 5.75
CA VAL A 36 -24.06 -2.90 4.34
C VAL A 36 -22.94 -3.41 3.42
N ALA A 37 -21.68 -3.19 3.78
CA ALA A 37 -20.55 -3.68 2.98
C ALA A 37 -20.51 -5.22 2.90
N ILE A 38 -20.80 -5.94 4.00
CA ILE A 38 -20.93 -7.41 4.03
C ILE A 38 -22.00 -7.86 3.03
N GLN A 39 -23.18 -7.24 3.04
CA GLN A 39 -24.26 -7.60 2.12
C GLN A 39 -23.89 -7.32 0.66
N CYS A 40 -23.41 -6.11 0.34
CA CYS A 40 -23.06 -5.75 -1.03
C CYS A 40 -21.94 -6.62 -1.61
N ILE A 41 -20.94 -7.01 -0.80
CA ILE A 41 -19.86 -7.91 -1.23
C ILE A 41 -20.38 -9.34 -1.42
N GLY A 42 -21.26 -9.84 -0.54
CA GLY A 42 -21.88 -11.15 -0.69
C GLY A 42 -22.70 -11.26 -1.98
N GLU A 43 -23.59 -10.30 -2.22
CA GLU A 43 -24.43 -10.23 -3.43
C GLU A 43 -23.58 -10.12 -4.72
N ALA A 44 -22.53 -9.29 -4.72
CA ALA A 44 -21.69 -9.08 -5.91
C ALA A 44 -20.89 -10.33 -6.34
N PHE A 45 -20.59 -11.23 -5.40
CA PHE A 45 -19.78 -12.44 -5.65
C PHE A 45 -20.60 -13.73 -5.60
N ASP A 46 -21.91 -13.66 -5.33
CA ASP A 46 -22.78 -14.83 -5.13
C ASP A 46 -22.25 -15.70 -3.97
N VAL A 47 -22.07 -15.05 -2.81
CA VAL A 47 -21.54 -15.63 -1.56
C VAL A 47 -22.42 -15.24 -0.38
N ASP A 48 -22.95 -16.22 0.37
CA ASP A 48 -23.73 -15.99 1.60
C ASP A 48 -23.07 -16.67 2.81
N LEU A 49 -22.85 -15.89 3.88
CA LEU A 49 -22.33 -16.38 5.17
C LEU A 49 -23.33 -17.27 5.93
N ASN A 50 -24.62 -17.15 5.65
CA ASN A 50 -25.69 -17.88 6.33
C ASN A 50 -26.03 -19.21 5.65
N ASP A 51 -25.56 -19.43 4.42
CA ASP A 51 -25.75 -20.68 3.68
C ASP A 51 -24.81 -21.77 4.24
N PRO A 52 -25.34 -22.85 4.83
CA PRO A 52 -24.52 -23.90 5.42
C PRO A 52 -23.72 -24.71 4.38
N THR A 53 -24.15 -24.73 3.12
CA THR A 53 -23.43 -25.43 2.03
C THR A 53 -22.21 -24.63 1.59
N GLN A 54 -22.34 -23.31 1.50
CA GLN A 54 -21.23 -22.40 1.24
C GLN A 54 -20.27 -22.32 2.43
N ALA A 55 -20.78 -22.33 3.66
CA ALA A 55 -19.94 -22.41 4.85
C ALA A 55 -19.10 -23.69 4.91
N GLN A 56 -19.62 -24.83 4.42
CA GLN A 56 -18.85 -26.07 4.28
C GLN A 56 -17.84 -26.06 3.12
N THR A 57 -18.13 -25.30 2.06
CA THR A 57 -17.33 -25.28 0.83
C THR A 57 -16.21 -24.23 0.87
N PHE A 58 -16.49 -23.04 1.40
CA PHE A 58 -15.64 -21.84 1.27
C PHE A 58 -14.99 -21.36 2.58
N SER A 59 -15.44 -21.82 3.76
CA SER A 59 -14.82 -21.41 5.03
C SER A 59 -13.43 -22.00 5.21
N THR A 60 -12.48 -21.19 5.70
CA THR A 60 -11.10 -21.61 5.93
C THR A 60 -10.86 -22.23 7.31
N LYS A 61 -11.91 -22.43 8.10
CA LYS A 61 -11.82 -22.94 9.49
C LYS A 61 -11.05 -24.27 9.56
N PRO A 62 -10.16 -24.45 10.56
CA PRO A 62 -9.96 -23.61 11.75
C PRO A 62 -9.08 -22.37 11.54
N ALA A 63 -8.52 -22.14 10.34
CA ALA A 63 -7.74 -20.94 10.05
C ALA A 63 -8.67 -19.74 9.75
N THR A 64 -8.24 -18.55 10.12
CA THR A 64 -8.93 -17.28 9.81
C THR A 64 -8.14 -16.51 8.77
N LEU A 65 -8.78 -15.58 8.06
CA LEU A 65 -8.07 -14.68 7.15
C LEU A 65 -6.89 -13.97 7.84
N MET A 66 -7.08 -13.58 9.11
CA MET A 66 -6.04 -13.00 9.95
C MET A 66 -4.88 -13.97 10.22
N SER A 67 -5.13 -15.21 10.64
CA SER A 67 -4.03 -16.15 10.92
C SER A 67 -3.29 -16.59 9.65
N ILE A 68 -3.99 -16.69 8.51
CA ILE A 68 -3.38 -16.93 7.19
C ILE A 68 -2.50 -15.73 6.80
N PHE A 69 -3.00 -14.50 6.95
CA PHE A 69 -2.25 -13.28 6.67
C PHE A 69 -1.04 -13.11 7.60
N GLU A 70 -1.18 -13.42 8.89
CA GLU A 70 -0.07 -13.47 9.85
C GLU A 70 0.99 -14.50 9.44
N VAL A 71 0.59 -15.71 9.02
CA VAL A 71 1.54 -16.71 8.50
C VAL A 71 2.23 -16.21 7.24
N PHE A 72 1.51 -15.56 6.31
CA PHE A 72 2.10 -14.94 5.12
C PHE A 72 3.10 -13.83 5.49
N VAL A 73 2.73 -12.89 6.35
CA VAL A 73 3.60 -11.82 6.85
C VAL A 73 4.80 -12.40 7.60
N ASN A 74 4.62 -13.45 8.38
CA ASN A 74 5.72 -14.13 9.08
C ASN A 74 6.60 -14.96 8.14
N ALA A 75 6.06 -15.48 7.03
CA ALA A 75 6.82 -16.12 5.97
C ALA A 75 7.62 -15.10 5.15
N GLN A 76 7.02 -13.95 4.78
CA GLN A 76 7.71 -12.81 4.20
C GLN A 76 8.82 -12.30 5.13
N LYS A 77 8.54 -12.15 6.42
CA LYS A 77 9.56 -11.83 7.43
C LYS A 77 10.66 -12.89 7.44
N LYS A 78 10.36 -14.19 7.42
CA LYS A 78 11.37 -15.29 7.41
C LYS A 78 12.19 -15.37 6.12
N LEU A 79 11.59 -15.12 4.96
CA LEU A 79 12.28 -14.98 3.67
C LEU A 79 13.18 -13.72 3.67
N GLY A 80 12.67 -12.64 4.25
CA GLY A 80 13.46 -11.46 4.62
C GLY A 80 14.43 -11.69 5.78
N ASN A 81 14.33 -12.80 6.53
CA ASN A 81 15.19 -13.12 7.69
C ASN A 81 16.39 -14.00 7.32
N LYS A 82 16.81 -13.93 6.05
CA LYS A 82 18.25 -13.87 5.78
C LYS A 82 18.86 -12.50 6.14
N ASN A 83 18.03 -11.46 6.35
CA ASN A 83 18.39 -10.06 6.63
C ASN A 83 17.54 -9.35 7.74
N ALA A 84 16.87 -10.04 8.69
CA ALA A 84 15.83 -9.40 9.53
C ALA A 84 15.71 -9.89 11.00
N ALA A 85 16.82 -10.02 11.72
CA ALA A 85 16.85 -10.46 13.12
C ALA A 85 16.58 -9.32 14.15
N ALA A 86 15.51 -8.54 13.97
CA ALA A 86 15.01 -7.55 14.95
C ALA A 86 13.49 -7.34 14.77
N ARG A 87 12.63 -8.02 15.55
CA ARG A 87 12.07 -7.63 16.87
C ARG A 87 11.01 -6.50 16.84
N SER A 88 9.78 -6.84 17.25
CA SER A 88 8.88 -5.99 18.05
C SER A 88 9.13 -6.28 19.55
N ILE A 89 8.50 -5.71 20.58
CA ILE A 89 7.31 -4.83 20.82
C ILE A 89 7.75 -3.91 22.00
N PRO A 90 7.42 -2.59 22.14
CA PRO A 90 6.04 -2.05 22.18
C PRO A 90 5.87 -0.59 21.67
N ALA A 91 4.76 0.06 22.06
CA ALA A 91 4.37 1.42 21.66
C ALA A 91 4.74 2.51 22.70
N THR A 92 5.99 2.97 22.66
CA THR A 92 6.41 4.30 23.17
C THR A 92 7.60 4.75 22.34
N SER A 93 7.57 6.00 21.83
CA SER A 93 8.57 6.58 20.90
C SER A 93 8.98 5.68 19.73
N ILE A 94 8.24 5.74 18.62
CA ILE A 94 8.61 5.06 17.36
C ILE A 94 9.99 5.58 16.91
N PRO A 95 11.05 4.75 16.88
CA PRO A 95 12.28 5.13 16.22
C PRO A 95 12.03 5.10 14.72
N LYS A 96 12.33 6.18 14.00
CA LYS A 96 12.53 6.08 12.55
C LYS A 96 13.62 5.03 12.33
N ILE A 97 13.29 3.92 11.69
CA ILE A 97 14.30 3.04 11.11
C ILE A 97 14.86 3.83 9.93
N GLU A 98 15.89 4.62 10.20
CA GLU A 98 16.59 5.33 9.15
C GLU A 98 17.27 4.31 8.23
N PRO A 99 17.23 4.50 6.90
CA PRO A 99 17.89 3.58 5.98
C PRO A 99 19.39 3.54 6.29
N THR A 100 20.01 2.38 6.11
CA THR A 100 21.48 2.25 6.21
C THR A 100 22.17 3.16 5.21
N GLU A 101 23.43 3.54 5.45
CA GLU A 101 24.19 4.38 4.51
C GLU A 101 24.35 3.69 3.15
N GLU A 102 24.43 2.36 3.13
CA GLU A 102 24.39 1.53 1.93
C GLU A 102 23.06 1.67 1.17
N GLU A 103 21.91 1.62 1.86
CA GLU A 103 20.59 1.83 1.26
C GLU A 103 20.38 3.28 0.79
N LYS A 104 20.83 4.28 1.57
CA LYS A 104 20.81 5.70 1.16
C LYS A 104 21.64 5.91 -0.11
N LYS A 105 22.84 5.34 -0.18
CA LYS A 105 23.71 5.39 -1.35
C LYS A 105 23.07 4.71 -2.56
N LYS A 106 22.52 3.51 -2.41
CA LYS A 106 21.85 2.79 -3.49
C LYS A 106 20.58 3.52 -3.98
N ALA A 107 19.81 4.12 -3.08
CA ALA A 107 18.67 4.97 -3.43
C ALA A 107 19.09 6.21 -4.23
N GLU A 108 20.22 6.83 -3.87
CA GLU A 108 20.79 7.96 -4.59
C GLU A 108 21.31 7.54 -5.99
N GLU A 109 21.95 6.38 -6.12
CA GLU A 109 22.34 5.79 -7.41
C GLU A 109 21.11 5.54 -8.31
N LEU A 110 20.04 4.98 -7.77
CA LEU A 110 18.76 4.77 -8.47
C LEU A 110 18.10 6.10 -8.88
N LYS A 111 18.11 7.13 -8.03
CA LYS A 111 17.66 8.47 -8.41
C LYS A 111 18.52 9.05 -9.55
N VAL A 112 19.84 8.88 -9.52
CA VAL A 112 20.73 9.34 -10.60
C VAL A 112 20.43 8.58 -11.91
N ALA A 113 20.13 7.28 -11.84
CA ALA A 113 19.67 6.52 -13.00
C ALA A 113 18.32 7.01 -13.53
N GLY A 114 17.35 7.27 -12.64
CA GLY A 114 16.06 7.87 -13.00
C GLY A 114 16.20 9.24 -13.65
N ASN A 115 17.11 10.09 -13.15
CA ASN A 115 17.41 11.40 -13.75
C ASN A 115 17.96 11.27 -15.19
N ARG A 116 18.76 10.24 -15.48
CA ARG A 116 19.23 9.95 -16.85
C ARG A 116 18.06 9.58 -17.75
N LYS A 117 17.22 8.64 -17.31
CA LYS A 117 15.99 8.24 -18.02
C LYS A 117 15.04 9.42 -18.31
N VAL A 118 14.88 10.37 -17.38
CA VAL A 118 14.15 11.63 -17.64
C VAL A 118 14.79 12.47 -18.75
N SER A 119 16.12 12.53 -18.82
CA SER A 119 16.87 13.25 -19.86
C SER A 119 16.71 12.57 -21.23
N ASP A 120 16.70 11.23 -21.24
CA ASP A 120 16.47 10.39 -22.42
C ASP A 120 14.98 10.35 -22.85
N LYS A 121 14.09 10.99 -22.08
CA LYS A 121 12.62 11.01 -22.20
C LYS A 121 11.92 9.66 -21.98
N GLU A 122 12.64 8.70 -21.40
CA GLU A 122 12.16 7.38 -20.95
C GLU A 122 11.49 7.53 -19.57
N TYR A 123 10.32 8.17 -19.55
CA TYR A 123 9.67 8.59 -18.30
C TYR A 123 9.11 7.41 -17.48
N ALA A 124 8.68 6.32 -18.12
CA ALA A 124 8.16 5.15 -17.41
C ALA A 124 9.27 4.41 -16.64
N GLU A 125 10.42 4.26 -17.28
CA GLU A 125 11.65 3.70 -16.69
C GLU A 125 12.15 4.58 -15.53
N ALA A 126 12.07 5.91 -15.69
CA ALA A 126 12.37 6.84 -14.61
C ALA A 126 11.44 6.66 -13.40
N VAL A 127 10.12 6.50 -13.63
CA VAL A 127 9.13 6.25 -12.57
C VAL A 127 9.47 5.00 -11.77
N LEU A 128 9.85 3.91 -12.43
CA LEU A 128 10.26 2.66 -11.78
C LEU A 128 11.52 2.87 -10.92
N LEU A 129 12.56 3.50 -11.47
CA LEU A 129 13.82 3.75 -10.76
C LEU A 129 13.65 4.66 -9.53
N TYR A 130 12.80 5.69 -9.60
CA TYR A 130 12.44 6.47 -8.41
C TYR A 130 11.59 5.66 -7.42
N GLY A 131 10.75 4.74 -7.89
CA GLY A 131 10.01 3.81 -7.04
C GLY A 131 10.93 2.89 -6.23
N GLU A 132 11.97 2.34 -6.85
CA GLU A 132 13.00 1.57 -6.16
C GLU A 132 13.80 2.44 -5.16
N ALA A 133 14.14 3.68 -5.53
CA ALA A 133 14.80 4.61 -4.61
C ALA A 133 13.94 4.92 -3.37
N ILE A 134 12.63 5.12 -3.55
CA ILE A 134 11.64 5.31 -2.47
C ILE A 134 11.53 4.07 -1.58
N ALA A 135 11.56 2.86 -2.17
CA ALA A 135 11.47 1.62 -1.40
C ALA A 135 12.69 1.40 -0.48
N LEU A 136 13.87 1.87 -0.89
CA LEU A 136 15.09 1.82 -0.07
C LEU A 136 15.19 2.98 0.93
N ASN A 137 14.73 4.18 0.57
CA ASN A 137 14.78 5.36 1.42
C ASN A 137 13.49 6.20 1.26
N PRO A 138 12.44 5.88 2.02
CA PRO A 138 11.13 6.51 1.91
C PRO A 138 11.04 7.89 2.59
N SER A 139 12.10 8.34 3.28
CA SER A 139 12.16 9.62 3.99
C SER A 139 12.83 10.74 3.19
N ASN A 140 13.13 10.52 1.90
CA ASN A 140 13.69 11.54 1.02
C ASN A 140 12.63 12.10 0.04
N ALA A 141 12.18 13.33 0.31
CA ALA A 141 11.18 14.04 -0.50
C ALA A 141 11.58 14.22 -1.97
N VAL A 142 12.88 14.24 -2.28
CA VAL A 142 13.40 14.44 -3.65
C VAL A 142 12.94 13.31 -4.59
N TYR A 143 12.89 12.07 -4.11
CA TYR A 143 12.53 10.93 -4.97
C TYR A 143 11.06 10.98 -5.39
N TYR A 144 10.16 11.28 -4.45
CA TYR A 144 8.73 11.50 -4.74
C TYR A 144 8.53 12.69 -5.69
N ALA A 145 9.18 13.83 -5.44
CA ALA A 145 9.04 15.01 -6.31
C ALA A 145 9.63 14.80 -7.73
N ASN A 146 10.65 13.96 -7.87
CA ASN A 146 11.19 13.56 -9.16
C ASN A 146 10.26 12.57 -9.88
N ARG A 147 9.64 11.62 -9.15
CA ARG A 147 8.64 10.70 -9.71
C ARG A 147 7.36 11.43 -10.14
N ALA A 148 6.90 12.40 -9.35
CA ALA A 148 5.82 13.32 -9.73
C ALA A 148 6.12 14.12 -11.00
N ALA A 149 7.39 14.52 -11.21
CA ALA A 149 7.82 15.16 -12.44
C ALA A 149 7.70 14.21 -13.63
N ALA A 150 8.18 12.97 -13.51
CA ALA A 150 8.10 11.96 -14.57
C ALA A 150 6.63 11.60 -14.90
N TYR A 151 5.78 11.41 -13.89
CA TYR A 151 4.33 11.24 -14.10
C TYR A 151 3.70 12.44 -14.84
N SER A 152 4.08 13.67 -14.50
CA SER A 152 3.58 14.87 -15.20
C SER A 152 3.98 14.89 -16.68
N GLN A 153 5.18 14.40 -17.03
CA GLN A 153 5.62 14.27 -18.42
C GLN A 153 4.87 13.17 -19.20
N MET A 154 4.24 12.22 -18.50
CA MET A 154 3.38 11.16 -19.05
C MET A 154 1.89 11.54 -19.03
N SER A 155 1.55 12.78 -18.67
CA SER A 155 0.18 13.25 -18.41
C SER A 155 -0.58 12.51 -17.29
N ASP A 156 0.11 11.75 -16.45
CA ASP A 156 -0.45 11.13 -15.24
C ASP A 156 -0.46 12.12 -14.07
N HIS A 157 -1.27 13.16 -14.22
CA HIS A 157 -1.33 14.24 -13.24
C HIS A 157 -1.92 13.79 -11.89
N GLN A 158 -2.71 12.72 -11.87
CA GLN A 158 -3.28 12.16 -10.64
C GLN A 158 -2.21 11.49 -9.76
N ASN A 159 -1.31 10.68 -10.33
CA ASN A 159 -0.20 10.13 -9.56
C ASN A 159 0.88 11.20 -9.27
N ALA A 160 1.03 12.21 -10.13
CA ALA A 160 1.86 13.38 -9.83
C ALA A 160 1.37 14.18 -8.60
N ILE A 161 0.05 14.37 -8.43
CA ILE A 161 -0.53 15.00 -7.23
C ILE A 161 -0.19 14.18 -5.98
N LYS A 162 -0.43 12.86 -5.99
CA LYS A 162 -0.15 11.97 -4.84
C LYS A 162 1.31 12.04 -4.39
N ASP A 163 2.25 11.92 -5.33
CA ASP A 163 3.68 11.97 -5.02
C ASP A 163 4.12 13.38 -4.59
N SER A 164 3.54 14.44 -5.14
CA SER A 164 3.87 15.82 -4.72
C SER A 164 3.36 16.13 -3.31
N LEU A 165 2.16 15.64 -2.96
CA LEU A 165 1.66 15.69 -1.58
C LEU A 165 2.55 14.88 -0.64
N LYS A 166 2.98 13.67 -1.03
CA LYS A 166 3.88 12.87 -0.19
C LYS A 166 5.26 13.51 -0.02
N ALA A 167 5.79 14.16 -1.06
CA ALA A 167 7.03 14.93 -0.96
C ALA A 167 6.91 16.06 0.06
N ALA A 168 5.80 16.80 0.06
CA ALA A 168 5.53 17.88 1.02
C ALA A 168 5.24 17.37 2.44
N GLU A 169 4.68 16.17 2.60
CA GLU A 169 4.52 15.50 3.90
C GLU A 169 5.88 15.08 4.50
N VAL A 170 6.79 14.58 3.65
CA VAL A 170 8.13 14.11 4.04
C VAL A 170 9.08 15.26 4.37
N ASP A 171 9.08 16.32 3.56
CA ASP A 171 9.80 17.57 3.82
C ASP A 171 8.90 18.78 3.50
N PRO A 172 8.22 19.35 4.51
CA PRO A 172 7.37 20.53 4.34
C PRO A 172 8.11 21.79 3.87
N ALA A 173 9.44 21.85 3.96
CA ALA A 173 10.26 22.96 3.46
C ALA A 173 10.73 22.76 2.01
N TYR A 174 10.50 21.58 1.40
CA TYR A 174 10.94 21.28 0.05
C TYR A 174 10.08 21.97 -1.02
N SER A 175 10.43 23.23 -1.34
CA SER A 175 9.71 24.10 -2.27
C SER A 175 9.31 23.44 -3.60
N LYS A 176 10.16 22.56 -4.14
CA LYS A 176 9.89 21.82 -5.38
C LYS A 176 8.66 20.89 -5.27
N ALA A 177 8.33 20.35 -4.10
CA ALA A 177 7.12 19.56 -3.90
C ALA A 177 5.86 20.38 -4.25
N TYR A 178 5.75 21.60 -3.71
CA TYR A 178 4.65 22.51 -3.99
C TYR A 178 4.63 22.98 -5.46
N SER A 179 5.81 23.19 -6.06
CA SER A 179 5.89 23.49 -7.50
C SER A 179 5.37 22.35 -8.39
N ARG A 180 5.67 21.08 -8.04
CA ARG A 180 5.10 19.91 -8.73
C ARG A 180 3.60 19.78 -8.48
N LEU A 181 3.15 20.00 -7.24
CA LEU A 181 1.74 19.95 -6.87
C LEU A 181 0.91 20.98 -7.62
N GLY A 182 1.36 22.24 -7.66
CA GLY A 182 0.68 23.32 -8.37
C GLY A 182 0.62 23.09 -9.89
N HIS A 183 1.70 22.57 -10.48
CA HIS A 183 1.71 22.17 -11.90
C HIS A 183 0.73 21.02 -12.17
N ALA A 184 0.69 20.01 -11.31
CA ALA A 184 -0.18 18.86 -11.47
C ALA A 184 -1.66 19.24 -11.28
N TYR A 185 -2.00 20.10 -10.32
CA TYR A 185 -3.36 20.66 -10.18
C TYR A 185 -3.76 21.49 -11.41
N PHE A 186 -2.92 22.43 -11.85
CA PHE A 186 -3.17 23.22 -13.06
C PHE A 186 -3.40 22.35 -14.31
N SER A 187 -2.82 21.15 -14.35
CA SER A 187 -2.97 20.21 -15.46
C SER A 187 -4.25 19.35 -15.41
N VAL A 188 -4.94 19.27 -14.25
CA VAL A 188 -6.25 18.57 -14.13
C VAL A 188 -7.46 19.49 -14.20
N GLY A 189 -7.28 20.80 -13.97
CA GLY A 189 -8.32 21.84 -14.02
C GLY A 189 -8.80 22.28 -12.64
#